data_AF-A0A839Z2I4-F1
#
_entry.id   AF-A0A839Z2I4-F1
#
_cell.length_a   1.000
_cell.length_b   1.000
_cell.length_c   1.000
_cell.angle_alpha   90.00
_cell.angle_beta   90.00
_cell.angle_gamma   90.00
#
_symmetry.space_group_name_H-M   'P 1'
#
loop_
_entity.id
_entity.type
_entity.pdbx_description
1 polymer ?
#
loop_
_entity_poly.entity_id
_entity_poly.type
_entity_poly.pdbx_seq_one_letter_code
_entity_poly.pdbx_strand_id
1 'polypeptide(L)'
;MKSIFTAVAAVAIAAAAPSTPAFAQDAAVAIAPGMTVVHDKTGDEVGTVAKLADGMVFISTDQHKDIPMPANAVLLHEGKVLFGMTKADLNAAVAADKAKAAASVALGKEVKDVNGAVVGKFEAMNDETITIRLTSGKVVRVPVDAVQGASTGAIALYNAADLEALGVELTPEQVAEAEAARAAEGEDADETEEKAADASEGEAAAGEGGTL
;
A
#
# COMPACT_ATOMS: atom_id res chain seq x y z
N MET A 1 35.53 56.26 50.52
CA MET A 1 36.89 56.28 49.92
C MET A 1 36.71 55.65 48.54
N LYS A 2 36.71 56.40 47.43
CA LYS A 2 37.87 56.93 46.66
C LYS A 2 38.81 55.83 46.15
N SER A 3 39.15 55.96 44.86
CA SER A 3 40.13 55.23 44.02
C SER A 3 39.50 54.13 43.14
N ILE A 4 39.32 54.25 41.82
CA ILE A 4 40.14 54.74 40.65
C ILE A 4 41.28 53.77 40.28
N PHE A 5 41.44 53.55 38.96
CA PHE A 5 42.51 52.93 38.14
C PHE A 5 42.16 51.59 37.47
N THR A 6 41.86 51.54 36.16
CA THR A 6 42.76 51.60 34.97
C THR A 6 43.37 50.24 34.64
N ALA A 7 43.01 49.67 33.49
CA ALA A 7 43.96 49.12 32.49
C ALA A 7 43.21 48.58 31.26
N VAL A 8 43.54 49.15 30.11
CA VAL A 8 43.19 48.68 28.76
C VAL A 8 44.08 47.47 28.44
N ALA A 9 43.48 46.37 28.00
CA ALA A 9 44.18 45.29 27.33
C ALA A 9 43.38 44.87 26.09
N ALA A 10 43.82 45.35 24.93
CA ALA A 10 43.32 44.90 23.64
C ALA A 10 43.90 43.52 23.33
N VAL A 11 43.03 42.50 23.28
CA VAL A 11 43.37 41.17 22.75
C VAL A 11 42.59 40.99 21.45
N ALA A 12 43.31 41.10 20.34
CA ALA A 12 42.83 40.69 19.03
C ALA A 12 42.80 39.17 18.98
N ILE A 13 41.60 38.57 19.09
CA ILE A 13 41.39 37.15 18.81
C ILE A 13 41.05 37.04 17.31
N ALA A 14 41.95 36.41 16.57
CA ALA A 14 41.75 36.03 15.19
C ALA A 14 40.53 35.10 15.07
N ALA A 15 39.52 35.54 14.31
CA ALA A 15 38.38 34.72 13.95
C ALA A 15 38.85 33.63 12.96
N ALA A 16 39.06 32.42 13.47
CA ALA A 16 39.13 31.23 12.62
C ALA A 16 37.72 30.98 12.06
N ALA A 17 37.51 31.31 10.80
CA ALA A 17 36.29 30.97 10.09
C ALA A 17 36.22 29.43 9.95
N PRO A 18 35.12 28.77 10.37
CA PRO A 18 34.90 27.38 9.99
C PRO A 18 34.70 27.34 8.47
N SER A 19 35.64 26.75 7.75
CA SER A 19 35.44 26.28 6.40
C SER A 19 34.38 25.18 6.45
N THR A 20 33.12 25.58 6.29
CA THR A 20 32.02 24.64 6.05
C THR A 20 32.35 23.86 4.78
N PRO A 21 32.33 22.52 4.81
CA PRO A 21 32.42 21.75 3.58
C PRO A 21 31.26 22.17 2.70
N ALA A 22 31.59 22.74 1.54
CA ALA A 22 30.68 22.85 0.43
C ALA A 22 30.37 21.42 0.01
N PHE A 23 29.29 20.86 0.54
CA PHE A 23 28.63 19.76 -0.12
C PHE A 23 28.28 20.30 -1.50
N ALA A 24 29.02 19.84 -2.52
CA ALA A 24 28.54 19.82 -3.87
C ALA A 24 27.22 19.06 -3.81
N GLN A 25 26.13 19.81 -3.63
CA GLN A 25 24.81 19.35 -3.98
C GLN A 25 24.90 19.18 -5.48
N ASP A 26 25.24 17.94 -5.85
CA ASP A 26 24.76 17.31 -7.06
C ASP A 26 23.40 17.94 -7.35
N ALA A 27 23.30 18.63 -8.48
CA ALA A 27 22.06 19.18 -8.96
C ALA A 27 21.17 17.99 -9.33
N ALA A 28 20.70 17.28 -8.31
CA ALA A 28 19.56 16.41 -8.37
C ALA A 28 18.43 17.33 -8.81
N VAL A 29 18.20 17.35 -10.11
CA VAL A 29 17.03 17.97 -10.70
C VAL A 29 15.86 17.38 -9.90
N ALA A 30 15.24 18.23 -9.09
CA ALA A 30 14.24 17.78 -8.15
C ALA A 30 13.03 17.33 -8.95
N ILE A 31 12.56 16.11 -8.70
CA ILE A 31 11.32 15.60 -9.28
C ILE A 31 10.21 16.59 -8.88
N ALA A 32 9.61 17.22 -9.88
CA ALA A 32 8.53 18.17 -9.70
C ALA A 32 7.17 17.52 -9.99
N PRO A 33 6.10 17.91 -9.29
CA PRO A 33 4.75 17.56 -9.69
C PRO A 33 4.45 18.09 -11.10
N GLY A 34 3.75 17.30 -11.91
CA GLY A 34 3.44 17.58 -13.31
C GLY A 34 4.46 17.03 -14.31
N MET A 35 5.53 16.37 -13.87
CA MET A 35 6.49 15.73 -14.78
C MET A 35 5.92 14.44 -15.39
N THR A 36 6.13 14.26 -16.69
CA THR A 36 5.75 13.03 -17.40
C THR A 36 6.68 11.89 -16.99
N VAL A 37 6.06 10.76 -16.63
CA VAL A 37 6.73 9.49 -16.34
C VAL A 37 6.76 8.69 -17.63
N VAL A 38 7.96 8.32 -18.08
CA VAL A 38 8.20 7.55 -19.30
C VAL A 38 8.93 6.26 -18.97
N HIS A 39 8.70 5.23 -19.78
CA HIS A 39 9.37 3.96 -19.61
C HIS A 39 10.84 4.07 -20.02
N ASP A 40 11.75 3.58 -19.19
CA ASP A 40 13.21 3.71 -19.35
C ASP A 40 13.70 3.21 -20.72
N LYS A 41 13.14 2.09 -21.22
CA LYS A 41 13.64 1.44 -22.44
C LYS A 41 12.95 1.87 -23.72
N THR A 42 11.66 2.19 -23.65
CA THR A 42 10.83 2.45 -24.84
C THR A 42 10.47 3.94 -24.98
N GLY A 43 10.63 4.73 -23.91
CA GLY A 43 10.22 6.12 -23.89
C GLY A 43 8.71 6.34 -23.89
N ASP A 44 7.91 5.26 -23.79
CA ASP A 44 6.45 5.33 -23.76
C ASP A 44 5.97 6.03 -22.50
N GLU A 45 4.90 6.82 -22.62
CA GLU A 45 4.28 7.48 -21.48
C GLU A 45 3.59 6.46 -20.55
N VAL A 46 4.07 6.41 -19.31
CA VAL A 46 3.55 5.54 -18.25
C VAL A 46 2.51 6.28 -17.41
N GLY A 47 2.70 7.58 -17.21
CA GLY A 47 1.79 8.44 -16.46
C GLY A 47 2.38 9.81 -16.17
N THR A 48 1.82 10.50 -15.18
CA THR A 48 2.29 11.82 -14.74
C THR A 48 2.45 11.86 -13.23
N VAL A 49 3.47 12.55 -12.74
CA VAL A 49 3.64 12.81 -11.31
C VAL A 49 2.54 13.76 -10.84
N ALA A 50 1.65 13.28 -9.98
CA ALA A 50 0.57 14.09 -9.40
C ALA A 50 1.09 14.99 -8.28
N LYS A 51 1.88 14.45 -7.36
CA LYS A 51 2.41 15.16 -6.19
C LYS A 51 3.66 14.48 -5.62
N LEU A 52 4.42 15.22 -4.82
CA LEU A 52 5.46 14.68 -3.95
C LEU A 52 5.08 14.96 -2.49
N ALA A 53 5.18 13.96 -1.63
CA ALA A 53 5.03 14.13 -0.18
C ALA A 53 5.98 13.18 0.55
N ASP A 54 6.69 13.67 1.56
CA ASP A 54 7.52 12.86 2.48
C ASP A 54 8.54 11.92 1.79
N GLY A 55 9.14 12.36 0.68
CA GLY A 55 10.08 11.54 -0.10
C GLY A 55 9.42 10.45 -0.96
N MET A 56 8.09 10.46 -1.04
CA MET A 56 7.27 9.64 -1.93
C MET A 56 6.76 10.48 -3.11
N VAL A 57 6.81 9.88 -4.30
CA VAL A 57 6.28 10.40 -5.56
C VAL A 57 4.95 9.70 -5.83
N PHE A 58 3.90 10.48 -6.04
CA PHE A 58 2.58 9.96 -6.38
C PHE A 58 2.40 10.04 -7.88
N ILE A 59 2.23 8.89 -8.53
CA ILE A 59 2.08 8.81 -9.99
C ILE A 59 0.62 8.52 -10.32
N SER A 60 0.07 9.28 -11.26
CA SER A 60 -1.26 9.02 -11.82
C SER A 60 -1.12 8.44 -13.21
N THR A 61 -1.76 7.30 -13.42
CA THR A 61 -1.95 6.65 -14.72
C THR A 61 -3.40 6.82 -15.18
N ASP A 62 -3.73 6.39 -16.40
CA ASP A 62 -5.10 6.44 -16.90
C ASP A 62 -6.09 5.56 -16.12
N GLN A 63 -5.60 4.52 -15.44
CA GLN A 63 -6.45 3.57 -14.70
C GLN A 63 -6.42 3.79 -13.18
N HIS A 64 -5.31 4.30 -12.64
CA HIS A 64 -5.11 4.44 -11.20
C HIS A 64 -4.48 5.79 -10.88
N LYS A 65 -5.06 6.49 -9.90
CA LYS A 65 -4.59 7.81 -9.45
C LYS A 65 -3.81 7.67 -8.15
N ASP A 66 -2.83 8.56 -7.96
CA ASP A 66 -2.06 8.69 -6.71
C ASP A 66 -1.36 7.40 -6.26
N ILE A 67 -0.71 6.68 -7.18
CA ILE A 67 0.09 5.49 -6.84
C ILE A 67 1.34 5.94 -6.06
N PRO A 68 1.49 5.60 -4.78
CA PRO A 68 2.63 6.03 -3.98
C PRO A 68 3.86 5.22 -4.35
N MET A 69 4.93 5.90 -4.76
CA MET A 69 6.21 5.28 -5.09
C MET A 69 7.34 5.98 -4.35
N PRO A 70 8.35 5.25 -3.85
CA PRO A 70 9.52 5.88 -3.26
C PRO A 70 10.28 6.65 -4.35
N ALA A 71 10.74 7.87 -4.04
CA ALA A 71 11.48 8.69 -5.01
C ALA A 71 12.77 8.00 -5.53
N ASN A 72 13.31 7.04 -4.79
CA ASN A 72 14.47 6.24 -5.21
C ASN A 72 14.15 5.19 -6.29
N ALA A 73 12.87 4.88 -6.53
CA ALA A 73 12.45 3.93 -7.56
C ALA A 73 12.26 4.59 -8.94
N VAL A 74 12.41 5.91 -9.01
CA VAL A 74 12.28 6.68 -10.24
C VAL A 74 13.60 7.40 -10.53
N LEU A 75 14.02 7.37 -11.78
CA LEU A 75 15.24 8.03 -12.22
C LEU A 75 14.86 9.30 -12.95
N LEU A 76 15.56 10.41 -12.69
CA LEU A 76 15.34 11.60 -13.49
C LEU A 76 16.33 11.67 -14.65
N HIS A 77 15.82 11.86 -15.86
CA HIS A 77 16.65 12.03 -17.05
C HIS A 77 16.04 13.08 -17.96
N GLU A 78 16.82 14.12 -18.28
CA GLU A 78 16.44 15.18 -19.22
C GLU A 78 15.08 15.85 -18.93
N GLY A 79 14.74 16.01 -17.65
CA GLY A 79 13.46 16.61 -17.24
C GLY A 79 12.25 15.68 -17.40
N LYS A 80 12.48 14.37 -17.55
CA LYS A 80 11.45 13.31 -17.49
C LYS A 80 11.76 12.34 -16.37
N VAL A 81 10.73 11.66 -15.89
CA VAL A 81 10.85 10.62 -14.87
C VAL A 81 10.90 9.28 -15.57
N LEU A 82 12.06 8.62 -15.57
CA LEU A 82 12.23 7.27 -16.09
C LEU A 82 11.73 6.24 -15.08
N PHE A 83 10.92 5.31 -15.56
CA PHE A 83 10.40 4.20 -14.79
C PHE A 83 10.71 2.88 -15.48
N GLY A 84 11.18 1.90 -14.70
CA GLY A 84 11.65 0.62 -15.23
C GLY A 84 10.56 -0.37 -15.62
N MET A 85 9.29 -0.05 -15.37
CA MET A 85 8.14 -0.91 -15.71
C MET A 85 7.24 -0.23 -16.74
N THR A 86 6.59 -1.04 -17.56
CA THR A 86 5.60 -0.53 -18.51
C THR A 86 4.32 -0.09 -17.78
N LYS A 87 3.48 0.69 -18.46
CA LYS A 87 2.15 1.06 -17.95
C LYS A 87 1.29 -0.17 -17.61
N ALA A 88 1.35 -1.21 -18.42
CA ALA A 88 0.60 -2.44 -18.19
C ALA A 88 1.09 -3.16 -16.93
N ASP A 89 2.40 -3.25 -16.75
CA ASP A 89 3.00 -3.88 -15.56
C ASP A 89 2.69 -3.08 -14.28
N LEU A 90 2.73 -1.75 -14.35
CA LEU A 90 2.38 -0.89 -13.22
C LEU A 90 0.91 -1.08 -12.83
N ASN A 91 0.00 -1.10 -13.79
CA ASN A 91 -1.42 -1.33 -13.52
C ASN A 91 -1.67 -2.75 -12.98
N ALA A 92 -0.99 -3.76 -13.52
CA ALA A 92 -1.07 -5.14 -13.03
C ALA A 92 -0.52 -5.26 -11.60
N ALA A 93 0.58 -4.59 -11.27
CA ALA A 93 1.15 -4.56 -9.93
C ALA A 93 0.19 -3.89 -8.94
N VAL A 94 -0.38 -2.74 -9.28
CA VAL A 94 -1.38 -2.05 -8.43
C VAL A 94 -2.62 -2.92 -8.26
N ALA A 95 -3.11 -3.56 -9.30
CA ALA A 95 -4.24 -4.49 -9.21
C ALA A 95 -3.91 -5.69 -8.32
N ALA A 96 -2.70 -6.26 -8.43
CA ALA A 96 -2.24 -7.36 -7.61
C ALA A 96 -2.06 -6.95 -6.14
N ASP A 97 -1.55 -5.76 -5.86
CA ASP A 97 -1.45 -5.21 -4.50
C ASP A 97 -2.83 -4.93 -3.90
N LYS A 98 -3.77 -4.39 -4.68
CA LYS A 98 -5.16 -4.24 -4.25
C LYS A 98 -5.83 -5.58 -4.00
N ALA A 99 -5.61 -6.57 -4.86
CA ALA A 99 -6.12 -7.92 -4.68
C ALA A 99 -5.50 -8.59 -3.45
N LYS A 100 -4.20 -8.38 -3.18
CA LYS A 100 -3.54 -8.86 -1.96
C LYS A 100 -4.05 -8.16 -0.71
N ALA A 101 -4.27 -6.84 -0.77
CA ALA A 101 -4.86 -6.08 0.32
C ALA A 101 -6.28 -6.57 0.61
N ALA A 102 -7.11 -6.74 -0.43
CA ALA A 102 -8.45 -7.31 -0.30
C ALA A 102 -8.42 -8.74 0.24
N ALA A 103 -7.51 -9.58 -0.25
CA ALA A 103 -7.32 -10.95 0.23
C ALA A 103 -6.80 -11.00 1.69
N SER A 104 -6.08 -9.97 2.13
CA SER A 104 -5.62 -9.84 3.52
C SER A 104 -6.76 -9.45 4.47
N VAL A 105 -7.85 -8.86 3.94
CA VAL A 105 -9.10 -8.56 4.64
C VAL A 105 -10.19 -9.59 4.30
N ALA A 106 -9.81 -10.78 3.83
CA ALA A 106 -10.76 -11.85 3.56
C ALA A 106 -11.49 -12.29 4.83
N LEU A 107 -12.78 -12.61 4.68
CA LEU A 107 -13.62 -13.11 5.76
C LEU A 107 -12.99 -14.34 6.40
N GLY A 108 -12.97 -14.39 7.74
CA GLY A 108 -12.42 -15.49 8.53
C GLY A 108 -10.93 -15.36 8.88
N LYS A 109 -10.22 -14.32 8.42
CA LYS A 109 -8.84 -14.06 8.84
C LYS A 109 -8.74 -13.56 10.28
N GLU A 110 -7.65 -13.91 10.94
CA GLU A 110 -7.36 -13.45 12.30
C GLU A 110 -7.04 -11.95 12.27
N VAL A 111 -7.67 -11.22 13.18
CA VAL A 111 -7.36 -9.83 13.47
C VAL A 111 -6.37 -9.80 14.63
N LYS A 112 -5.26 -9.08 14.44
CA LYS A 112 -4.23 -8.88 15.48
C LYS A 112 -4.29 -7.45 16.00
N ASP A 113 -3.90 -7.21 17.25
CA ASP A 113 -3.70 -5.86 17.75
C ASP A 113 -2.33 -5.30 17.33
N VAL A 114 -2.09 -4.05 17.73
CA VAL A 114 -0.81 -3.34 17.56
C VAL A 114 0.40 -4.01 18.23
N ASN A 115 0.17 -4.89 19.22
CA ASN A 115 1.18 -5.70 19.89
C ASN A 115 1.38 -7.08 19.23
N GLY A 116 0.61 -7.39 18.17
CA GLY A 116 0.64 -8.66 17.47
C GLY A 116 -0.18 -9.77 18.13
N ALA A 117 -0.98 -9.47 19.16
CA ALA A 117 -1.85 -10.44 19.83
C ALA A 117 -3.12 -10.68 19.01
N VAL A 118 -3.57 -11.94 18.87
CA VAL A 118 -4.82 -12.25 18.16
C VAL A 118 -6.01 -11.78 19.00
N VAL A 119 -6.73 -10.78 18.49
CA VAL A 119 -7.91 -10.21 19.17
C VAL A 119 -9.21 -10.89 18.74
N GLY A 120 -9.27 -11.39 17.50
CA GLY A 120 -10.48 -11.98 16.97
C GLY A 120 -10.36 -12.49 15.54
N LYS A 121 -11.51 -12.74 14.91
CA LYS A 121 -11.65 -13.12 13.50
C LYS A 121 -12.57 -12.14 12.79
N PHE A 122 -12.24 -11.84 11.55
CA PHE A 122 -13.04 -11.01 10.68
C PHE A 122 -14.29 -11.77 10.23
N GLU A 123 -15.50 -11.24 10.44
CA GLU A 123 -16.74 -11.92 10.04
C GLU A 123 -17.39 -11.31 8.80
N ALA A 124 -17.42 -9.99 8.70
CA ALA A 124 -18.04 -9.27 7.58
C ALA A 124 -17.36 -7.92 7.34
N MET A 125 -17.30 -7.50 6.07
CA MET A 125 -16.86 -6.16 5.66
C MET A 125 -18.02 -5.49 4.93
N ASN A 126 -18.28 -4.23 5.27
CA ASN A 126 -19.05 -3.30 4.45
C ASN A 126 -18.13 -2.15 4.05
N ASP A 127 -18.56 -1.31 3.11
CA ASP A 127 -17.76 -0.17 2.60
C ASP A 127 -17.24 0.78 3.71
N GLU A 128 -17.99 0.93 4.80
CA GLU A 128 -17.65 1.85 5.90
C GLU A 128 -17.29 1.17 7.22
N THR A 129 -17.62 -0.13 7.37
CA THR A 129 -17.51 -0.80 8.68
C THR A 129 -17.13 -2.27 8.56
N ILE A 130 -16.43 -2.76 9.58
CA ILE A 130 -15.91 -4.11 9.72
C ILE A 130 -16.55 -4.76 10.95
N THR A 131 -17.02 -5.98 10.81
CA THR A 131 -17.51 -6.80 11.91
C THR A 131 -16.44 -7.80 12.32
N ILE A 132 -16.04 -7.76 13.58
CA ILE A 132 -14.99 -8.61 14.16
C ILE A 132 -15.61 -9.43 15.28
N ARG A 133 -15.48 -10.76 15.19
CA ARG A 133 -15.75 -11.65 16.32
C ARG A 133 -14.51 -11.75 17.18
N LEU A 134 -14.56 -11.15 18.35
CA LEU A 134 -13.48 -11.22 19.33
C LEU A 134 -13.35 -12.64 19.89
N THR A 135 -12.15 -12.97 20.37
CA THR A 135 -11.88 -14.23 21.07
C THR A 135 -12.70 -14.39 22.36
N SER A 136 -13.20 -13.28 22.93
CA SER A 136 -14.15 -13.27 24.04
C SER A 136 -15.54 -13.83 23.67
N GLY A 137 -15.81 -14.04 22.37
CA GLY A 137 -17.10 -14.48 21.84
C GLY A 137 -18.03 -13.31 21.48
N LYS A 138 -17.65 -12.08 21.78
CA LYS A 138 -18.39 -10.87 21.41
C LYS A 138 -18.17 -10.50 19.95
N VAL A 139 -19.18 -9.88 19.33
CA VAL A 139 -19.11 -9.36 17.96
C VAL A 139 -19.17 -7.84 18.03
N VAL A 140 -18.13 -7.18 17.52
CA VAL A 140 -18.01 -5.72 17.53
C VAL A 140 -17.96 -5.19 16.10
N ARG A 141 -18.62 -4.06 15.87
CA ARG A 141 -18.54 -3.33 14.62
C ARG A 141 -17.62 -2.13 14.79
N VAL A 142 -16.59 -2.06 13.96
CA VAL A 142 -15.60 -0.98 13.96
C VAL A 142 -15.53 -0.33 12.59
N PRO A 143 -15.27 0.99 12.49
CA PRO A 143 -15.07 1.63 11.20
C PRO A 143 -13.86 1.04 10.48
N VAL A 144 -13.88 1.02 9.14
CA VAL A 144 -12.76 0.51 8.33
C VAL A 144 -11.44 1.20 8.65
N ASP A 145 -11.46 2.49 8.99
CA ASP A 145 -10.27 3.27 9.38
C ASP A 145 -9.61 2.78 10.69
N ALA A 146 -10.33 2.01 11.51
CA ALA A 146 -9.78 1.42 12.74
C ALA A 146 -8.96 0.15 12.49
N VAL A 147 -8.97 -0.38 11.26
CA VAL A 147 -8.32 -1.63 10.89
C VAL A 147 -7.44 -1.42 9.66
N GLN A 148 -6.14 -1.67 9.79
CA GLN A 148 -5.23 -1.67 8.65
C GLN A 148 -5.01 -3.08 8.14
N GLY A 149 -5.15 -3.28 6.83
CA GLY A 149 -4.71 -4.51 6.18
C GLY A 149 -3.18 -4.58 6.18
N ALA A 150 -2.61 -5.64 6.75
CA ALA A 150 -1.19 -5.95 6.65
C ALA A 150 -0.98 -7.27 5.91
N SER A 151 0.25 -7.50 5.42
CA SER A 151 0.63 -8.74 4.71
C SER A 151 0.46 -10.00 5.56
N THR A 152 0.34 -9.86 6.88
CA THR A 152 0.14 -10.96 7.84
C THR A 152 -1.31 -11.09 8.35
N GLY A 153 -2.24 -10.29 7.82
CA GLY A 153 -3.64 -10.21 8.27
C GLY A 153 -4.06 -8.79 8.64
N ALA A 154 -5.31 -8.63 9.06
CA ALA A 154 -5.85 -7.34 9.52
C ALA A 154 -5.27 -6.98 10.91
N ILE A 155 -4.77 -5.75 11.06
CA ILE A 155 -4.28 -5.20 12.33
C ILE A 155 -5.27 -4.14 12.81
N ALA A 156 -5.86 -4.36 13.98
CA ALA A 156 -6.65 -3.34 14.66
C ALA A 156 -5.72 -2.33 15.34
N LEU A 157 -6.04 -1.04 15.19
CA LEU A 157 -5.30 0.05 15.85
C LEU A 157 -5.56 0.13 17.37
N TYR A 158 -6.50 -0.66 17.87
CA TYR A 158 -6.91 -0.72 19.26
C TYR A 158 -6.69 -2.13 19.83
N ASN A 159 -6.49 -2.21 21.14
CA ASN A 159 -6.42 -3.50 21.83
C ASN A 159 -7.83 -4.10 22.02
N ALA A 160 -7.92 -5.38 22.41
CA ALA A 160 -9.22 -6.06 22.55
C ALA A 160 -10.18 -5.35 23.51
N ALA A 161 -9.69 -4.81 24.63
CA ALA A 161 -10.52 -4.12 25.62
C ALA A 161 -11.04 -2.78 25.09
N ASP A 162 -10.20 -2.05 24.36
CA ASP A 162 -10.58 -0.79 23.70
C ASP A 162 -11.54 -1.04 22.55
N LEU A 163 -11.39 -2.14 21.79
CA LEU A 163 -12.36 -2.55 20.77
C LEU A 163 -13.72 -2.92 21.37
N GLU A 164 -13.76 -3.49 22.58
CA GLU A 164 -15.00 -3.75 23.31
C GLU A 164 -15.63 -2.46 23.85
N ALA A 165 -14.83 -1.43 24.14
CA ALA A 165 -15.30 -0.14 24.65
C ALA A 165 -15.70 0.86 23.54
N LEU A 166 -15.00 0.85 22.40
CA LEU A 166 -15.26 1.68 21.22
C LEU A 166 -16.22 1.01 20.23
N GLY A 167 -16.21 -0.32 20.18
CA GLY A 167 -17.10 -1.10 19.33
C GLY A 167 -18.53 -0.93 19.81
N VAL A 168 -19.42 -0.56 18.89
CA VAL A 168 -20.85 -0.69 19.16
C VAL A 168 -21.11 -2.19 19.28
N GLU A 169 -21.41 -2.65 20.50
CA GLU A 169 -21.82 -4.04 20.74
C GLU A 169 -23.08 -4.28 19.90
N LEU A 170 -22.96 -5.11 18.87
CA LEU A 170 -24.10 -5.47 18.04
C LEU A 170 -25.02 -6.31 18.90
N THR A 171 -26.30 -5.96 18.94
CA THR A 171 -27.28 -6.82 19.62
C THR A 171 -27.33 -8.17 18.91
N PRO A 172 -27.65 -9.26 19.61
CA PRO A 172 -27.77 -10.59 19.01
C PRO A 172 -28.73 -10.62 17.80
N GLU A 173 -29.72 -9.73 17.75
CA GLU A 173 -30.60 -9.54 16.58
C GLU A 173 -29.86 -8.99 15.36
N GLN A 174 -28.95 -8.02 15.54
CA GLN A 174 -28.16 -7.47 14.43
C GLN A 174 -27.08 -8.45 13.94
N VAL A 175 -26.58 -9.31 14.83
CA VAL A 175 -25.69 -10.42 14.44
C VAL A 175 -26.45 -11.44 13.62
N ALA A 176 -27.67 -11.81 14.02
CA ALA A 176 -28.53 -12.72 13.25
C ALA A 176 -28.91 -12.13 11.88
N GLU A 177 -29.16 -10.83 11.78
CA GLU A 177 -29.47 -10.16 10.50
C GLU A 177 -28.25 -10.09 9.57
N ALA A 178 -27.04 -9.88 10.11
CA ALA A 178 -25.80 -9.96 9.35
C ALA A 178 -25.47 -11.39 8.89
N GLU A 179 -25.75 -12.40 9.72
CA GLU A 179 -25.63 -13.82 9.35
C GLU A 179 -26.65 -14.20 8.26
N ALA A 180 -27.88 -13.70 8.36
CA ALA A 180 -28.93 -13.93 7.38
C ALA A 180 -28.64 -13.24 6.03
N ALA A 181 -28.10 -12.03 6.04
CA ALA A 181 -27.66 -11.34 4.81
C ALA A 181 -26.54 -12.12 4.11
N ARG A 182 -25.60 -12.67 4.89
CA ARG A 182 -24.51 -13.49 4.36
C ARG A 182 -24.97 -14.83 3.80
N ALA A 183 -26.02 -15.42 4.38
CA ALA A 183 -26.65 -16.63 3.83
C ALA A 183 -27.35 -16.36 2.48
N ALA A 184 -27.83 -15.14 2.24
CA ALA A 184 -28.46 -14.76 0.98
C ALA A 184 -27.45 -14.42 -0.14
N GLU A 185 -26.24 -13.96 0.20
CA GLU A 185 -25.17 -13.63 -0.78
C GLU A 185 -24.25 -14.82 -1.14
N GLY A 186 -24.35 -15.94 -0.41
CA GLY A 186 -23.47 -17.11 -0.57
C GLY A 186 -23.93 -18.16 -1.58
N GLU A 187 -25.08 -18.00 -2.24
CA GLU A 187 -25.70 -19.04 -3.08
C GLU A 187 -25.51 -18.83 -4.60
N ASP A 188 -24.41 -18.19 -5.03
CA ASP A 188 -24.11 -18.00 -6.47
C ASP A 188 -22.63 -18.24 -6.84
N ALA A 189 -21.84 -18.82 -5.92
CA ALA A 189 -20.40 -19.06 -6.14
C ALA A 189 -20.02 -20.53 -6.43
N ASP A 190 -20.98 -21.40 -6.76
CA ASP A 190 -20.74 -22.82 -7.06
C ASP A 190 -21.34 -23.26 -8.41
N GLU A 191 -21.34 -22.39 -9.43
CA GLU A 191 -21.59 -22.83 -10.82
C GLU A 191 -20.62 -22.13 -11.78
N THR A 192 -19.32 -22.40 -11.67
CA THR A 192 -18.39 -22.18 -12.78
C THR A 192 -17.23 -23.17 -12.75
N GLU A 193 -17.54 -24.45 -12.54
CA GLU A 193 -16.66 -25.57 -12.86
C GLU A 193 -17.29 -26.43 -13.97
N GLU A 194 -17.75 -25.79 -15.05
CA GLU A 194 -18.04 -26.47 -16.30
C GLU A 194 -16.98 -26.08 -17.36
N LYS A 195 -16.33 -27.12 -17.90
CA LYS A 195 -15.79 -27.17 -19.27
C LYS A 195 -14.37 -26.64 -19.53
N ALA A 196 -13.38 -27.37 -19.02
CA ALA A 196 -12.03 -27.37 -19.59
C ALA A 196 -11.42 -28.78 -19.61
N ALA A 197 -12.12 -29.74 -20.21
CA ALA A 197 -11.59 -31.08 -20.46
C ALA A 197 -12.16 -31.66 -21.77
N ASP A 198 -12.01 -30.95 -22.88
CA ASP A 198 -12.22 -31.52 -24.23
C ASP A 198 -11.56 -30.64 -25.30
N ALA A 199 -10.23 -30.74 -25.47
CA ALA A 199 -9.52 -30.31 -26.69
C ALA A 199 -8.00 -30.61 -26.59
N SER A 200 -7.57 -31.87 -26.52
CA SER A 200 -6.19 -32.20 -26.88
C SER A 200 -6.00 -33.63 -27.42
N GLU A 201 -6.95 -34.14 -28.19
CA GLU A 201 -6.71 -35.32 -29.03
C GLU A 201 -7.01 -34.96 -30.48
N GLY A 202 -5.96 -34.55 -31.20
CA GLY A 202 -6.03 -34.29 -32.62
C GLY A 202 -4.64 -33.99 -33.17
N GLU A 203 -4.19 -34.85 -34.07
CA GLU A 203 -3.08 -34.60 -34.99
C GLU A 203 -1.67 -35.04 -34.55
N ALA A 204 -1.52 -36.35 -34.33
CA ALA A 204 -0.25 -37.04 -34.54
C ALA A 204 -0.28 -37.77 -35.90
N ALA A 205 0.25 -37.07 -36.90
CA ALA A 205 0.94 -37.54 -38.11
C ALA A 205 0.78 -39.03 -38.52
N ALA A 206 -0.12 -39.25 -39.48
CA ALA A 206 0.05 -40.31 -40.48
C ALA A 206 0.97 -39.78 -41.59
N GLY A 207 2.07 -40.48 -41.85
CA GLY A 207 3.04 -40.13 -42.89
C GLY A 207 4.10 -41.21 -43.07
N GLU A 208 3.68 -42.47 -43.14
CA GLU A 208 4.47 -43.55 -43.72
C GLU A 208 4.53 -43.40 -45.25
N GLY A 209 5.68 -43.72 -45.82
CA GLY A 209 5.78 -44.26 -47.18
C GLY A 209 6.51 -43.38 -48.19
N GLY A 210 7.69 -43.81 -48.64
CA GLY A 210 8.33 -43.20 -49.79
C GLY A 210 9.78 -43.59 -50.05
N THR A 211 10.09 -44.89 -50.11
CA THR A 211 11.30 -45.41 -50.75
C THR A 211 11.37 -45.00 -52.22
N LEU A 212 12.51 -44.43 -52.64
CA LEU A 212 13.41 -44.87 -53.73
C LEU A 212 14.34 -43.72 -54.16
#